data_AF-A0A2V8V6T3-F1
#
_entry.id   AF-A0A2V8V6T3-F1
#
_cell.length_a   1.000
_cell.length_b   1.000
_cell.length_c   1.000
_cell.angle_alpha   90.00
_cell.angle_beta   90.00
_cell.angle_gamma   90.00
#
_symmetry.space_group_name_H-M   'P 1'
#
loop_
_entity.id
_entity.type
_entity.pdbx_description
1 polymer ?
#
loop_
_entity_poly.entity_id
_entity_poly.type
_entity_poly.pdbx_seq_one_letter_code
_entity_poly.pdbx_strand_id
1 'polypeptide(L)'
;MYALALYLYSLQPPANSNRFDTDAATGKRIFEREGCATCHTPPLYTNNRLMPVDGFQLPADHKQRFDVMEMRIGTDPSYALKTHKGTGYYKVPSLKGVWYRGPFEHNGRIATLEDWFDPVRLRDDYVPTGFKGSDSKARSVTGHPFALNLAPEEKKALIVFLRTL
;
A
#
# COMPACT_ATOMS: atom_id res chain seq x y z
N MET A 1 27.81 -5.92 4.05
CA MET A 1 26.46 -5.38 4.37
C MET A 1 26.39 -4.59 5.68
N TYR A 2 27.28 -4.79 6.67
CA TYR A 2 27.21 -4.10 7.97
C TYR A 2 27.28 -2.56 7.87
N ALA A 3 28.23 -2.02 7.09
CA ALA A 3 28.37 -0.56 6.91
C ALA A 3 27.13 0.09 6.27
N LEU A 4 26.48 -0.57 5.30
CA LEU A 4 25.25 -0.08 4.68
C LEU A 4 24.09 -0.05 5.68
N ALA A 5 23.97 -1.09 6.52
CA ALA A 5 22.94 -1.12 7.55
C ALA A 5 23.13 0.03 8.55
N LEU A 6 24.36 0.24 9.05
CA LEU A 6 24.67 1.36 9.95
C LEU A 6 24.36 2.71 9.30
N TYR A 7 24.69 2.89 8.03
CA TYR A 7 24.35 4.10 7.29
C TYR A 7 22.84 4.31 7.25
N LEU A 8 22.05 3.32 6.83
CA LEU A 8 20.59 3.41 6.78
C LEU A 8 19.97 3.71 8.17
N TYR A 9 20.50 3.10 9.24
CA TYR A 9 20.04 3.37 10.61
C TYR A 9 20.46 4.75 11.14
N SER A 10 21.48 5.38 10.55
CA SER A 10 21.91 6.74 10.91
C SER A 10 21.07 7.84 10.24
N LEU A 11 20.29 7.50 9.21
CA LEU A 11 19.47 8.47 8.49
C LEU A 11 18.30 8.95 9.35
N GLN A 12 18.03 10.25 9.31
CA GLN A 12 16.84 10.84 9.89
C GLN A 12 15.74 10.96 8.83
N PRO A 13 14.48 10.59 9.14
CA PRO A 13 13.38 10.83 8.22
C PRO A 13 13.13 12.34 8.08
N PRO A 14 12.64 12.81 6.91
CA PRO A 14 12.26 14.20 6.75
C PRO A 14 11.12 14.56 7.71
N ALA A 15 11.11 15.80 8.19
CA ALA A 15 10.02 16.29 9.02
C ALA A 15 8.69 16.30 8.22
N ASN A 16 7.63 15.75 8.81
CA ASN A 16 6.29 15.83 8.22
C ASN A 16 5.66 17.18 8.54
N SER A 17 5.33 17.95 7.49
CA SER A 17 4.66 19.25 7.64
C SER A 17 3.15 19.12 7.89
N ASN A 18 2.56 17.96 7.61
CA ASN A 18 1.14 17.69 7.86
C ASN A 18 0.91 17.46 9.35
N ARG A 19 0.06 18.29 9.96
CA ARG A 19 -0.24 18.23 11.39
C ARG A 19 -1.39 17.27 11.65
N PHE A 20 -1.37 16.63 12.82
CA PHE A 20 -2.52 15.88 13.31
C PHE A 20 -3.53 16.82 13.96
N ASP A 21 -4.54 17.23 13.19
CA ASP A 21 -5.63 18.11 13.60
C ASP A 21 -6.96 17.34 13.76
N THR A 22 -8.09 18.06 13.83
CA THR A 22 -9.43 17.47 13.98
C THR A 22 -9.85 16.62 12.78
N ASP A 23 -9.42 16.99 11.58
CA ASP A 23 -9.72 16.25 10.35
C ASP A 23 -8.88 14.97 10.30
N ALA A 24 -7.60 15.04 10.68
CA ALA A 24 -6.75 13.86 10.86
C ALA A 24 -7.28 12.92 11.95
N ALA A 25 -7.82 13.45 13.05
CA ALA A 25 -8.45 12.65 14.11
C ALA A 25 -9.72 11.94 13.61
N THR A 26 -10.47 12.57 12.70
CA THR A 26 -11.61 11.95 12.02
C THR A 26 -11.14 10.86 11.05
N GLY A 27 -10.12 11.16 10.24
CA GLY A 27 -9.51 10.18 9.34
C GLY A 27 -8.93 8.97 10.06
N LYS A 28 -8.34 9.14 11.24
CA LYS A 28 -7.84 8.02 12.06
C LYS A 28 -8.97 7.09 12.51
N ARG A 29 -10.12 7.64 12.91
CA ARG A 29 -11.30 6.84 13.27
C ARG A 29 -11.84 6.06 12.08
N ILE A 30 -11.86 6.68 10.90
CA ILE A 30 -12.24 6.00 9.64
C ILE A 30 -11.22 4.89 9.32
N PHE A 31 -9.93 5.16 9.42
CA PHE A 31 -8.87 4.17 9.21
C PHE A 31 -9.03 2.93 10.11
N GLU A 32 -9.41 3.12 11.37
CA GLU A 32 -9.72 2.03 12.29
C GLU A 32 -11.01 1.30 11.91
N ARG A 33 -12.09 2.04 11.62
CA ARG A 33 -13.40 1.50 11.23
C ARG A 33 -13.36 0.68 9.95
N GLU A 34 -12.64 1.16 8.94
CA GLU A 34 -12.49 0.49 7.64
C GLU A 34 -11.49 -0.68 7.68
N GLY A 35 -11.00 -1.04 8.87
CA GLY A 35 -10.13 -2.21 9.08
C GLY A 35 -8.70 -2.03 8.59
N CYS A 36 -8.29 -0.82 8.18
CA CYS A 36 -6.96 -0.55 7.65
C CYS A 36 -5.86 -0.93 8.65
N ALA A 37 -6.11 -0.74 9.96
CA ALA A 37 -5.19 -1.07 11.04
C ALA A 37 -4.87 -2.58 11.19
N THR A 38 -5.68 -3.46 10.58
CA THR A 38 -5.45 -4.91 10.56
C THR A 38 -4.16 -5.26 9.80
N CYS A 39 -3.90 -4.54 8.72
CA CYS A 39 -2.68 -4.68 7.91
C CYS A 39 -1.67 -3.59 8.25
N HIS A 40 -2.13 -2.35 8.35
CA HIS A 40 -1.30 -1.17 8.61
C HIS A 40 -1.30 -0.80 10.10
N THR A 41 -0.82 -1.73 10.92
CA THR A 41 -0.86 -1.64 12.39
C THR A 41 0.10 -0.57 12.96
N PRO A 42 -0.37 0.37 13.81
CA PRO A 42 0.50 1.31 14.52
C PRO A 42 1.51 0.60 15.45
N PRO A 43 2.63 1.24 15.83
CA PRO A 43 3.05 2.60 15.49
C PRO A 43 3.80 2.70 14.16
N LEU A 44 4.15 1.57 13.53
CA LEU A 44 4.86 1.53 12.26
C LEU A 44 3.93 1.55 11.04
N TYR A 45 2.63 1.45 11.26
CA TYR A 45 1.59 1.39 10.24
C TYR A 45 1.84 0.29 9.21
N THR A 46 2.27 -0.87 9.73
CA THR A 46 2.44 -2.14 9.03
C THR A 46 2.55 -3.24 10.08
N ASN A 47 1.97 -4.40 9.79
CA ASN A 47 2.21 -5.64 10.53
C ASN A 47 3.43 -6.41 9.99
N ASN A 48 4.08 -5.90 8.94
CA ASN A 48 5.25 -6.47 8.27
C ASN A 48 5.06 -7.89 7.71
N ARG A 49 3.80 -8.35 7.60
CA ARG A 49 3.45 -9.69 7.13
C ARG A 49 3.50 -9.81 5.61
N LEU A 50 3.70 -11.04 5.15
CA LEU A 50 3.64 -11.41 3.74
C LEU A 50 2.21 -11.76 3.34
N MET A 51 1.78 -11.28 2.19
CA MET A 51 0.47 -11.57 1.60
C MET A 51 0.69 -12.31 0.27
N PRO A 52 0.12 -13.52 0.10
CA PRO A 52 0.23 -14.24 -1.14
C PRO A 52 -0.53 -13.50 -2.23
N VAL A 53 0.00 -13.54 -3.45
CA VAL A 53 -0.70 -13.00 -4.61
C VAL A 53 -1.66 -14.02 -5.20
N ASP A 54 -2.59 -13.56 -6.03
CA ASP A 54 -3.46 -14.44 -6.78
C ASP A 54 -2.66 -15.32 -7.74
N GLY A 55 -3.08 -16.58 -7.88
CA GLY A 55 -2.35 -17.59 -8.66
C GLY A 55 -1.12 -18.21 -7.97
N PHE A 56 -0.72 -17.72 -6.79
CA PHE A 56 0.33 -18.36 -6.00
C PHE A 56 -0.24 -19.45 -5.07
N GLN A 57 0.20 -20.69 -5.25
CA GLN A 57 -0.12 -21.79 -4.32
C GLN A 57 0.78 -21.70 -3.09
N LEU A 58 0.22 -21.25 -1.96
CA LEU A 58 0.91 -21.14 -0.67
C LEU A 58 1.41 -22.52 -0.22
N PRO A 59 2.74 -22.77 -0.16
CA PRO A 59 3.26 -24.04 0.33
C PRO A 59 2.94 -24.21 1.82
N ALA A 60 2.66 -25.46 2.22
CA ALA A 60 2.20 -25.75 3.58
C ALA A 60 3.21 -25.36 4.67
N ASP A 61 4.51 -25.50 4.38
CA ASP A 61 5.60 -25.18 5.30
C ASP A 61 5.85 -23.66 5.43
N HIS A 62 5.37 -22.83 4.48
CA HIS A 62 5.63 -21.39 4.52
C HIS A 62 5.01 -20.72 5.75
N LYS A 63 3.84 -21.19 6.22
CA LYS A 63 3.21 -20.66 7.45
C LYS A 63 4.03 -20.93 8.72
N GLN A 64 4.92 -21.92 8.67
CA GLN A 64 5.82 -22.26 9.78
C GLN A 64 7.12 -21.45 9.73
N ARG A 65 7.49 -20.98 8.54
CA ARG A 65 8.77 -20.32 8.26
C ARG A 65 8.66 -18.79 8.16
N PHE A 66 7.48 -18.29 7.80
CA PHE A 66 7.24 -16.88 7.53
C PHE A 66 5.94 -16.43 8.18
N ASP A 67 5.86 -15.14 8.54
CA ASP A 67 4.62 -14.53 9.01
C ASP A 67 3.75 -14.16 7.79
N VAL A 68 2.88 -15.08 7.39
CA VAL A 68 2.03 -14.99 6.19
C VAL A 68 0.58 -14.74 6.59
N MET A 69 -0.06 -13.74 5.97
CA MET A 69 -1.51 -13.58 5.98
C MET A 69 -2.14 -14.44 4.90
N GLU A 70 -3.20 -15.17 5.21
CA GLU A 70 -3.90 -16.00 4.21
C GLU A 70 -4.77 -15.19 3.25
N MET A 71 -5.06 -13.94 3.61
CA MET A 71 -5.82 -13.00 2.80
C MET A 71 -5.06 -12.67 1.51
N ARG A 72 -5.79 -12.69 0.40
CA ARG A 72 -5.39 -12.06 -0.86
C ARG A 72 -6.23 -10.82 -1.09
N ILE A 73 -5.60 -9.77 -1.63
CA ILE A 73 -6.26 -8.47 -1.84
C ILE A 73 -6.32 -8.09 -3.32
N GLY A 74 -6.06 -8.98 -4.27
CA GLY A 74 -6.24 -8.70 -5.70
C GLY A 74 -5.14 -7.84 -6.36
N THR A 75 -4.00 -7.66 -5.70
CA THR A 75 -2.86 -6.90 -6.25
C THR A 75 -2.23 -7.65 -7.43
N ASP A 76 -1.68 -6.91 -8.40
CA ASP A 76 -1.09 -7.50 -9.61
C ASP A 76 -0.02 -8.56 -9.25
N PRO A 77 -0.20 -9.83 -9.63
CA PRO A 77 0.71 -10.90 -9.22
C PRO A 77 2.02 -10.89 -10.03
N SER A 78 2.12 -10.08 -11.08
CA SER A 78 3.16 -10.20 -12.09
C SER A 78 4.58 -10.07 -11.53
N TYR A 79 4.86 -9.12 -10.63
CA TYR A 79 6.21 -9.01 -10.05
C TYR A 79 6.53 -10.07 -8.99
N ALA A 80 5.52 -10.57 -8.28
CA ALA A 80 5.67 -11.66 -7.33
C ALA A 80 5.81 -13.05 -7.99
N LEU A 81 5.36 -13.24 -9.23
CA LEU A 81 5.39 -14.53 -9.92
C LEU A 81 6.36 -14.61 -11.12
N LYS A 82 6.52 -13.54 -11.89
CA LYS A 82 7.20 -13.59 -13.20
C LYS A 82 8.63 -13.02 -13.18
N THR A 83 9.10 -12.53 -12.04
CA THR A 83 10.48 -12.03 -11.90
C THR A 83 11.43 -13.15 -11.46
N HIS A 84 12.73 -13.00 -11.73
CA HIS A 84 13.76 -14.00 -11.38
C HIS A 84 13.79 -14.40 -9.89
N LYS A 85 13.26 -13.56 -8.99
CA LYS A 85 13.18 -13.84 -7.55
C LYS A 85 11.76 -14.12 -7.05
N GLY A 86 10.77 -14.19 -7.95
CA GLY A 86 9.34 -14.22 -7.63
C GLY A 86 9.02 -15.06 -6.39
N THR A 87 8.71 -14.38 -5.29
CA THR A 87 8.52 -15.02 -3.98
C THR A 87 7.11 -15.57 -3.79
N GLY A 88 6.16 -15.16 -4.64
CA GLY A 88 4.73 -15.40 -4.46
C GLY A 88 4.03 -14.45 -3.50
N TYR A 89 4.75 -13.48 -2.92
CA TYR A 89 4.21 -12.56 -1.91
C TYR A 89 4.55 -11.11 -2.16
N TYR A 90 3.67 -10.23 -1.69
CA TYR A 90 4.05 -8.87 -1.32
C TYR A 90 4.03 -8.71 0.20
N LYS A 91 4.80 -7.76 0.71
CA LYS A 91 4.79 -7.42 2.13
C LYS A 91 3.89 -6.21 2.35
N VAL A 92 3.11 -6.21 3.44
CA VAL A 92 2.34 -5.01 3.81
C VAL A 92 3.31 -3.85 4.05
N PRO A 93 3.28 -2.76 3.25
CA PRO A 93 4.22 -1.67 3.41
C PRO A 93 3.89 -0.84 4.66
N SER A 94 4.92 -0.30 5.31
CA SER A 94 4.73 0.77 6.29
C SER A 94 4.12 1.97 5.58
N LEU A 95 3.01 2.48 6.11
CA LEU A 95 2.48 3.73 5.62
C LEU A 95 3.50 4.83 5.95
N LYS A 96 3.88 5.04 7.22
CA LYS A 96 4.71 6.18 7.70
C LYS A 96 4.82 7.31 6.67
N GLY A 97 5.95 7.82 6.21
CA GLY A 97 6.04 8.82 5.12
C GLY A 97 5.32 8.66 3.75
N VAL A 98 4.12 8.06 3.66
CA VAL A 98 3.25 7.94 2.48
C VAL A 98 2.90 9.30 1.87
N TRP A 99 2.95 10.39 2.64
CA TRP A 99 2.69 11.75 2.16
C TRP A 99 3.74 12.28 1.17
N TYR A 100 4.97 11.78 1.21
CA TYR A 100 6.03 12.17 0.28
C TYR A 100 6.56 11.01 -0.57
N ARG A 101 6.12 9.77 -0.29
CA ARG A 101 6.55 8.57 -0.99
C ARG A 101 5.45 8.12 -1.94
N GLY A 102 5.58 8.51 -3.19
CA GLY A 102 4.84 7.96 -4.32
C GLY A 102 5.78 7.77 -5.53
N PRO A 103 5.29 7.16 -6.61
CA PRO A 103 3.97 6.55 -6.78
C PRO A 103 3.72 5.31 -5.89
N PHE A 104 2.45 4.92 -5.75
CA PHE A 104 1.97 3.84 -4.89
C PHE A 104 1.86 2.48 -5.60
N GLU A 105 1.66 1.46 -4.78
CA GLU A 105 1.67 0.04 -5.15
C GLU A 105 3.07 -0.45 -5.56
N HIS A 106 3.25 -1.74 -5.77
CA HIS A 106 4.54 -2.34 -6.09
C HIS A 106 4.99 -2.03 -7.55
N ASN A 107 4.04 -1.66 -8.41
CA ASN A 107 4.26 -1.30 -9.81
C ASN A 107 4.26 0.21 -10.07
N GLY A 108 4.02 1.03 -9.03
CA GLY A 108 4.11 2.49 -9.11
C GLY A 108 3.07 3.15 -10.02
N ARG A 109 1.92 2.51 -10.29
CA ARG A 109 0.92 3.02 -11.25
C ARG A 109 0.06 4.16 -10.76
N ILE A 110 -0.02 4.40 -9.45
CA ILE A 110 -0.94 5.37 -8.84
C ILE A 110 -0.14 6.49 -8.19
N ALA A 111 -0.28 7.72 -8.65
CA ALA A 111 0.54 8.84 -8.18
C ALA A 111 0.06 9.48 -6.88
N THR A 112 -1.25 9.45 -6.60
CA THR A 112 -1.86 10.17 -5.47
C THR A 112 -2.77 9.28 -4.63
N LEU A 113 -3.00 9.66 -3.37
CA LEU A 113 -3.90 8.92 -2.48
C LEU A 113 -5.36 9.08 -2.92
N GLU A 114 -5.70 10.23 -3.50
CA GLU A 114 -7.01 10.47 -4.13
C GLU A 114 -7.30 9.43 -5.20
N ASP A 115 -6.35 9.20 -6.11
CA ASP A 115 -6.46 8.21 -7.18
C ASP A 115 -6.40 6.77 -6.64
N TRP A 116 -5.65 6.52 -5.57
CA TRP A 116 -5.62 5.21 -4.90
C TRP A 116 -6.98 4.79 -4.35
N PHE A 117 -7.76 5.75 -3.87
CA PHE A 117 -9.11 5.52 -3.34
C PHE A 117 -10.22 5.80 -4.38
N ASP A 118 -9.88 6.14 -5.62
CA ASP A 118 -10.87 6.32 -6.68
C ASP A 118 -11.20 4.97 -7.35
N PRO A 119 -12.47 4.50 -7.33
CA PRO A 119 -12.84 3.26 -8.01
C PRO A 119 -12.63 3.28 -9.52
N VAL A 120 -12.47 4.46 -10.15
CA VAL A 120 -12.14 4.59 -11.57
C VAL A 120 -10.86 3.83 -11.92
N ARG A 121 -9.90 3.68 -10.99
CA ARG A 121 -8.67 2.90 -11.22
C ARG A 121 -8.92 1.43 -11.53
N LEU A 122 -10.09 0.90 -11.20
CA LEU A 122 -10.46 -0.49 -11.44
C LEU A 122 -10.97 -0.74 -12.86
N ARG A 123 -11.25 0.31 -13.64
CA ARG A 123 -11.77 0.17 -15.00
C ARG A 123 -10.65 -0.19 -15.98
N ASP A 124 -10.96 -0.97 -17.00
CA ASP A 124 -9.97 -1.38 -18.00
C ASP A 124 -9.47 -0.22 -18.88
N ASP A 125 -10.27 0.84 -19.00
CA ASP A 125 -9.93 2.07 -19.71
C ASP A 125 -9.20 3.11 -18.84
N TYR A 126 -8.88 2.77 -17.58
CA TYR A 126 -8.12 3.66 -16.70
C TYR A 126 -6.70 3.90 -17.23
N VAL A 127 -6.26 5.16 -17.21
CA VAL A 127 -4.88 5.54 -17.55
C VAL A 127 -4.12 5.79 -16.25
N PRO A 128 -3.09 4.98 -15.91
CA PRO A 128 -2.27 5.18 -14.72
C PRO A 128 -1.77 6.62 -14.59
N THR A 129 -1.98 7.22 -13.41
CA THR A 129 -1.47 8.57 -13.11
C THR A 129 0.02 8.56 -12.78
N GLY A 130 0.55 7.42 -12.32
CA GLY A 130 1.97 7.16 -12.10
C GLY A 130 2.65 6.53 -13.32
N PHE A 131 3.35 5.41 -13.10
CA PHE A 131 4.04 4.68 -14.15
C PHE A 131 3.05 4.00 -15.12
N LYS A 132 3.11 4.35 -16.41
CA LYS A 132 2.17 3.85 -17.43
C LYS A 132 2.60 2.53 -18.10
N GLY A 133 3.74 1.96 -17.72
CA GLY A 133 4.37 0.87 -18.47
C GLY A 133 5.04 1.35 -19.76
N SER A 134 5.88 0.50 -20.35
CA SER A 134 6.63 0.82 -21.58
C SER A 134 5.73 1.01 -22.81
N ASP A 135 4.56 0.39 -22.81
CA ASP A 135 3.55 0.45 -23.87
C ASP A 135 2.56 1.61 -23.70
N SER A 136 2.61 2.34 -22.57
CA SER A 136 1.76 3.51 -22.27
C SER A 136 0.25 3.28 -22.37
N LYS A 137 -0.21 2.02 -22.41
CA LYS A 137 -1.63 1.67 -22.56
C LYS A 137 -2.43 1.87 -21.26
N ALA A 138 -3.71 2.20 -21.42
CA ALA A 138 -4.71 2.09 -20.37
C ALA A 138 -4.77 0.66 -19.84
N ARG A 139 -5.01 0.53 -18.54
CA ARG A 139 -5.14 -0.74 -17.81
C ARG A 139 -5.72 -0.47 -16.44
N SER A 140 -6.53 -1.40 -15.95
CA SER A 140 -6.95 -1.41 -14.56
C SER A 140 -5.77 -1.60 -13.60
N VAL A 141 -5.86 -0.96 -12.44
CA VAL A 141 -5.00 -1.18 -11.27
C VAL A 141 -5.88 -1.82 -10.21
N THR A 142 -5.95 -3.15 -10.23
CA THR A 142 -6.81 -3.93 -9.33
C THR A 142 -6.21 -4.09 -7.95
N GLY A 143 -7.05 -4.54 -7.02
CA GLY A 143 -6.64 -4.92 -5.68
C GLY A 143 -6.63 -3.80 -4.66
N HIS A 144 -6.37 -4.19 -3.41
CA HIS A 144 -6.57 -3.37 -2.21
C HIS A 144 -7.96 -2.70 -2.22
N PRO A 145 -9.06 -3.47 -2.14
CA PRO A 145 -10.44 -2.99 -2.34
C PRO A 145 -10.99 -2.22 -1.13
N PHE A 146 -10.14 -1.51 -0.40
CA PHE A 146 -10.50 -0.77 0.81
C PHE A 146 -10.73 0.70 0.47
N ALA A 147 -11.68 1.32 1.17
CA ALA A 147 -12.01 2.74 1.07
C ALA A 147 -12.44 3.26 -0.31
N LEU A 148 -12.73 2.37 -1.27
CA LEU A 148 -13.21 2.74 -2.61
C LEU A 148 -14.62 3.37 -2.59
N ASN A 149 -15.47 2.88 -1.69
CA ASN A 149 -16.89 3.27 -1.57
C ASN A 149 -17.16 4.27 -0.43
N LEU A 150 -16.11 4.85 0.18
CA LEU A 150 -16.30 5.88 1.19
C LEU A 150 -16.98 7.11 0.61
N ALA A 151 -17.82 7.76 1.42
CA ALA A 151 -18.35 9.08 1.09
C ALA A 151 -17.18 10.06 0.85
N PRO A 152 -17.33 11.05 -0.06
CA PRO A 152 -16.24 11.95 -0.42
C PRO A 152 -15.56 12.63 0.78
N GLU A 153 -16.33 13.08 1.77
CA GLU A 153 -15.80 13.71 2.97
C GLU A 153 -15.03 12.74 3.88
N GLU A 154 -15.49 11.49 3.99
CA GLU A 154 -14.78 10.46 4.75
C GLU A 154 -13.46 10.07 4.06
N LYS A 155 -13.48 9.94 2.73
CA LYS A 155 -12.29 9.69 1.93
C LYS A 155 -11.27 10.82 2.09
N LYS A 156 -11.73 12.08 2.05
CA LYS A 156 -10.88 13.25 2.29
C LYS A 156 -10.27 13.22 3.69
N ALA A 157 -11.06 12.97 4.73
CA ALA A 157 -10.56 12.87 6.11
C ALA A 157 -9.54 11.73 6.26
N LEU A 158 -9.80 10.56 5.68
CA LEU A 158 -8.85 9.44 5.65
C LEU A 158 -7.52 9.84 5.01
N ILE A 159 -7.54 10.52 3.86
CA ILE A 159 -6.34 11.01 3.19
C ILE A 159 -5.59 12.02 4.06
N VAL A 160 -6.29 12.94 4.73
CA VAL A 160 -5.67 13.88 5.69
C VAL A 160 -4.93 13.12 6.78
N PHE A 161 -5.56 12.12 7.40
CA PHE A 161 -4.88 11.28 8.39
C PHE A 161 -3.65 10.58 7.83
N LEU A 162 -3.77 9.92 6.67
CA LEU A 162 -2.64 9.23 6.02
C LEU A 162 -1.48 10.19 5.74
N ARG A 163 -1.77 11.44 5.40
CA ARG A 163 -0.74 12.47 5.19
C ARG A 163 0.04 12.82 6.45
N THR A 164 -0.51 12.57 7.64
CA THR A 164 0.18 12.82 8.92
C THR A 164 1.18 11.73 9.32
N LEU A 165 1.21 10.60 8.61
CA LEU A 165 2.04 9.44 8.95
C LEU A 165 3.51 9.59 8.49
#